data_AF-Q82PS2-F1
#
_entry.id   AF-Q82PS2-F1
#
_cell.length_a   1.000
_cell.length_b   1.000
_cell.length_c   1.000
_cell.angle_alpha   90.00
_cell.angle_beta   90.00
_cell.angle_gamma   90.00
#
_symmetry.space_group_name_H-M   'P 1'
#
loop_
_entity.id
_entity.type
_entity.pdbx_description
1 polymer ?
#
loop_
_entity_poly.entity_id
_entity_poly.type
_entity_poly.pdbx_seq_one_letter_code
_entity_poly.pdbx_strand_id
1 'polypeptide(L)'
;MTASAEVRPGSPVEGAADRYRLWVRTMFTDLAREAGVADAEGLARQLHLLYDGAGISARMDRDPSAATTARAAAAALFDAAVKDKELVDAGQ
;
A
#
# COMPACT_ATOMS: atom_id res chain seq x y z
N MET A 1 3.70 15.29 -12.45
CA MET A 1 4.56 16.30 -11.81
C MET A 1 4.15 16.42 -10.35
N THR A 2 4.88 15.76 -9.43
CA THR A 2 4.64 15.90 -7.99
C THR A 2 5.35 17.16 -7.50
N ALA A 3 4.68 17.98 -6.70
CA ALA A 3 5.24 19.21 -6.12
C ALA A 3 6.47 19.01 -5.21
N SER A 4 6.96 17.77 -5.06
CA SER A 4 8.14 17.44 -4.26
C SER A 4 9.46 17.50 -5.04
N ALA A 5 9.43 17.67 -6.38
CA ALA A 5 10.63 17.62 -7.21
C ALA A 5 11.59 18.81 -7.01
N GLU A 6 11.12 19.91 -6.41
CA GLU A 6 11.89 21.15 -6.19
C GLU A 6 12.23 21.41 -4.71
N VAL A 7 12.00 20.42 -3.84
CA VAL A 7 12.04 20.60 -2.39
C VAL A 7 13.43 20.24 -1.85
N ARG A 8 14.05 21.16 -1.10
CA ARG A 8 15.31 20.90 -0.37
C ARG A 8 15.10 19.79 0.66
N PRO A 9 16.08 18.87 0.84
CA PRO A 9 16.07 17.89 1.91
C PRO A 9 15.80 18.54 3.28
N GLY A 10 14.82 18.01 4.02
CA GLY A 10 14.45 18.46 5.35
C GLY A 10 13.41 19.59 5.40
N SER A 11 12.71 19.89 4.31
CA SER A 11 11.65 20.92 4.34
C SER A 11 10.39 20.44 5.11
N PRO A 12 9.55 21.38 5.59
CA PRO A 12 8.26 21.04 6.19
C PRO A 12 7.30 20.25 5.28
N VAL A 13 7.42 20.43 3.95
CA VAL A 13 6.59 19.74 2.95
C VAL A 13 7.02 18.29 2.78
N GLU A 14 8.33 18.03 2.75
CA GLU A 14 8.89 16.66 2.71
C GLU A 14 8.49 15.89 3.99
N GLY A 15 8.62 16.53 5.16
CA GLY A 15 8.17 15.95 6.41
C GLY A 15 6.65 15.70 6.48
N ALA A 16 5.81 16.46 5.78
CA ALA A 16 4.39 16.19 5.67
C ALA A 16 4.08 14.99 4.75
N ALA A 17 4.76 14.91 3.60
CA ALA A 17 4.64 13.79 2.67
C ALA A 17 5.08 12.48 3.32
N ASP A 18 6.22 12.46 4.02
CA ASP A 18 6.73 11.28 4.72
C ASP A 18 5.78 10.82 5.82
N ARG A 19 5.22 11.75 6.60
CA ARG A 19 4.22 11.43 7.63
C ARG A 19 2.96 10.83 7.04
N TYR A 20 2.47 11.36 5.92
CA TYR A 20 1.32 10.80 5.22
C TYR A 20 1.59 9.39 4.70
N ARG A 21 2.74 9.19 4.03
CA ARG A 21 3.15 7.87 3.51
C ARG A 21 3.34 6.86 4.63
N LEU A 22 3.91 7.27 5.76
CA LEU A 22 4.03 6.43 6.94
C LEU A 22 2.64 6.05 7.48
N TRP A 23 1.74 7.03 7.63
CA TRP A 23 0.38 6.80 8.11
C TRP A 23 -0.39 5.80 7.23
N VAL A 24 -0.35 5.94 5.90
CA VAL A 24 -0.99 4.98 4.97
C VAL A 24 -0.39 3.58 5.14
N ARG A 25 0.94 3.46 5.24
CA ARG A 25 1.58 2.16 5.43
C ARG A 25 1.19 1.52 6.76
N THR A 26 1.18 2.30 7.84
CA THR A 26 0.77 1.83 9.18
C THR A 26 -0.67 1.33 9.16
N MET A 27 -1.59 2.07 8.53
CA MET A 27 -2.98 1.63 8.37
C MET A 27 -3.08 0.25 7.69
N PHE A 28 -2.35 0.02 6.60
CA PHE A 28 -2.35 -1.30 5.96
C PHE A 28 -1.71 -2.38 6.81
N THR A 29 -0.63 -2.07 7.53
CA THR A 29 0.02 -3.01 8.46
C THR A 29 -0.95 -3.44 9.56
N ASP A 30 -1.69 -2.49 10.15
CA ASP A 30 -2.61 -2.77 11.25
C ASP A 30 -3.79 -3.63 10.77
N LEU A 31 -4.37 -3.34 9.61
CA LEU A 31 -5.41 -4.16 8.99
C LEU A 31 -4.92 -5.59 8.67
N ALA A 32 -3.69 -5.73 8.17
CA ALA A 32 -3.11 -7.04 7.88
C ALA A 32 -2.85 -7.86 9.16
N ARG A 33 -2.47 -7.20 10.27
CA ARG A 33 -2.34 -7.83 11.58
C ARG A 33 -3.69 -8.27 12.14
N GLU A 34 -4.72 -7.43 12.02
CA GLU A 34 -6.09 -7.77 12.44
C GLU A 34 -6.64 -8.98 11.67
N ALA A 35 -6.31 -9.09 10.39
CA ALA A 35 -6.62 -10.27 9.57
C ALA A 35 -5.77 -11.52 9.92
N GLY A 36 -4.75 -11.36 10.77
CA GLY A 36 -3.83 -12.42 11.17
C GLY A 36 -2.90 -12.89 10.06
N VAL A 37 -2.61 -12.03 9.08
CA VAL A 37 -1.62 -12.33 8.02
C VAL A 37 -0.23 -12.48 8.65
N ALA A 38 0.47 -13.55 8.28
CA ALA A 38 1.79 -13.88 8.85
C ALA A 38 2.85 -12.81 8.55
N ASP A 39 2.94 -12.34 7.30
CA ASP A 39 3.81 -11.22 6.90
C ASP A 39 2.99 -9.93 6.66
N ALA A 40 2.42 -9.39 7.74
CA ALA A 40 1.63 -8.17 7.69
C ALA A 40 2.40 -6.96 7.12
N GLU A 41 3.68 -6.84 7.47
CA GLU A 41 4.53 -5.73 6.98
C GLU A 41 4.84 -5.87 5.49
N GLY A 42 5.06 -7.10 4.99
CA GLY A 42 5.22 -7.39 3.57
C GLY A 42 3.99 -7.06 2.76
N LEU A 43 2.82 -7.53 3.20
CA LEU A 43 1.55 -7.21 2.54
C LEU A 43 1.32 -5.69 2.53
N ALA A 44 1.51 -5.00 3.65
CA ALA A 44 1.33 -3.55 3.73
C ALA A 44 2.21 -2.76 2.76
N ARG A 45 3.47 -3.18 2.56
CA ARG A 45 4.35 -2.58 1.54
C ARG A 45 3.79 -2.73 0.14
N GLN A 46 3.29 -3.92 -0.21
CA GLN A 46 2.70 -4.16 -1.53
C GLN A 46 1.42 -3.33 -1.74
N LEU A 47 0.54 -3.27 -0.74
CA LEU A 47 -0.69 -2.49 -0.81
C LEU A 47 -0.42 -0.98 -0.94
N HIS A 48 0.57 -0.46 -0.22
CA HIS A 48 0.97 0.94 -0.35
C HIS A 48 1.53 1.26 -1.73
N LEU A 49 2.31 0.36 -2.35
CA LEU A 49 2.80 0.54 -3.72
C LEU A 49 1.63 0.61 -4.73
N LEU A 50 0.62 -0.25 -4.58
CA LEU A 50 -0.59 -0.21 -5.42
C LEU A 50 -1.37 1.09 -5.21
N TYR A 51 -1.49 1.56 -3.96
CA TYR A 51 -2.17 2.80 -3.61
C TYR A 51 -1.50 4.03 -4.25
N ASP A 52 -0.17 4.12 -4.13
CA ASP A 52 0.64 5.17 -4.78
C ASP A 52 0.48 5.11 -6.32
N GLY A 53 0.64 3.92 -6.89
CA GLY A 53 0.54 3.68 -8.33
C GLY A 53 -0.81 4.09 -8.92
N ALA A 54 -1.90 3.74 -8.25
CA ALA A 54 -3.24 4.14 -8.65
C ALA A 54 -3.40 5.66 -8.73
N GLY A 55 -2.90 6.39 -7.72
CA GLY A 55 -2.96 7.85 -7.68
C GLY A 55 -2.13 8.50 -8.80
N ILE A 56 -0.98 7.93 -9.13
CA ILE A 56 -0.14 8.40 -10.23
C ILE A 56 -0.79 8.12 -11.58
N SER A 57 -1.23 6.89 -11.85
CA SER A 57 -1.85 6.53 -13.14
C SER A 57 -3.15 7.28 -13.39
N ALA A 58 -4.01 7.45 -12.37
CA ALA A 58 -5.23 8.25 -12.53
C ALA A 58 -4.95 9.69 -12.97
N ARG A 59 -3.82 10.27 -12.53
CA ARG A 59 -3.44 11.66 -12.86
C ARG A 59 -2.64 11.77 -14.16
N MET A 60 -1.64 10.92 -14.34
CA MET A 60 -0.69 11.01 -15.45
C MET A 60 -1.24 10.36 -16.72
N ASP A 61 -1.89 9.21 -16.58
CA ASP A 61 -2.44 8.44 -17.69
C ASP A 61 -3.90 8.82 -17.98
N ARG A 62 -4.50 9.68 -17.14
CA ARG A 62 -5.92 10.08 -17.17
C ARG A 62 -6.87 8.87 -17.13
N ASP A 63 -6.44 7.82 -16.44
CA ASP A 63 -7.20 6.58 -16.34
C ASP A 63 -8.04 6.55 -15.04
N PRO A 64 -9.36 6.82 -15.09
CA PRO A 64 -10.21 6.73 -13.91
C PRO A 64 -10.37 5.29 -13.39
N SER A 65 -10.01 4.27 -14.18
CA SER A 65 -10.10 2.86 -13.79
C SER A 65 -8.93 2.41 -12.92
N ALA A 66 -7.84 3.20 -12.83
CA ALA A 66 -6.62 2.85 -12.08
C ALA A 66 -6.90 2.47 -10.62
N ALA A 67 -7.83 3.15 -9.96
CA ALA A 67 -8.25 2.83 -8.60
C ALA A 67 -8.93 1.45 -8.50
N THR A 68 -9.82 1.13 -9.45
CA THR A 68 -10.50 -0.18 -9.51
C THR A 68 -9.50 -1.29 -9.79
N THR A 69 -8.57 -1.07 -10.72
CA THR A 69 -7.50 -2.03 -11.06
C THR A 69 -6.60 -2.31 -9.86
N ALA A 70 -6.13 -1.28 -9.17
CA ALA A 70 -5.32 -1.44 -7.96
C ALA A 70 -6.09 -2.14 -6.84
N ARG A 71 -7.39 -1.87 -6.68
CA ARG A 71 -8.24 -2.57 -5.71
C ARG A 71 -8.36 -4.06 -6.01
N ALA A 72 -8.53 -4.44 -7.28
CA ALA A 72 -8.60 -5.84 -7.68
C ALA A 72 -7.27 -6.57 -7.40
N ALA A 73 -6.14 -5.94 -7.73
CA ALA A 73 -4.82 -6.49 -7.42
C ALA A 73 -4.58 -6.61 -5.90
N ALA A 74 -4.98 -5.60 -5.12
CA ALA A 74 -4.88 -5.62 -3.66
C ALA A 74 -5.69 -6.77 -3.05
N ALA A 75 -6.91 -7.02 -3.54
CA ALA A 75 -7.74 -8.14 -3.08
C ALA A 75 -7.05 -9.49 -3.35
N ALA A 76 -6.47 -9.68 -4.54
CA ALA A 76 -5.77 -10.92 -4.87
C ALA A 76 -4.53 -11.17 -3.98
N LEU A 77 -3.76 -10.11 -3.68
CA LEU A 77 -2.62 -10.21 -2.75
C LEU A 77 -3.06 -10.54 -1.32
N PHE A 78 -4.13 -9.90 -0.87
CA PHE A 78 -4.70 -10.16 0.45
C PHE A 78 -5.19 -11.62 0.57
N ASP A 79 -5.96 -12.09 -0.40
CA ASP A 79 -6.46 -13.48 -0.42
C ASP A 79 -5.32 -14.51 -0.43
N ALA A 80 -4.24 -14.23 -1.17
CA ALA A 80 -3.05 -15.08 -1.15
C ALA A 80 -2.38 -15.10 0.23
N ALA A 81 -2.19 -13.93 0.84
CA ALA A 81 -1.53 -13.81 2.13
C ALA A 81 -2.34 -14.45 3.28
N VAL A 82 -3.67 -14.45 3.19
CA VAL A 82 -4.54 -15.14 4.16
C VAL A 82 -4.49 -16.66 3.96
N LYS A 83 -4.46 -17.16 2.72
CA LYS A 83 -4.35 -18.61 2.45
C LYS A 83 -3.01 -19.20 2.91
N ASP A 84 -1.92 -18.45 2.74
CA ASP A 84 -0.60 -18.88 3.22
C ASP A 84 -0.60 -19.10 4.73
N LYS A 85 -1.35 -18.29 5.49
CA LYS A 85 -1.56 -18.51 6.93
C LYS A 85 -2.28 -19.83 7.21
N GLU A 86 -3.38 -20.12 6.51
CA GLU A 86 -4.16 -21.36 6.70
C GLU A 86 -3.31 -22.61 6.43
N LEU A 87 -2.41 -22.55 5.44
CA LEU A 87 -1.48 -23.64 5.13
C LEU A 87 -0.41 -23.83 6.22
N VAL A 88 0.08 -22.75 6.81
CA VAL A 88 1.01 -22.79 7.96
C VAL A 88 0.31 -23.38 9.19
N ASP A 89 -0.92 -22.94 9.48
CA ASP A 89 -1.70 -23.41 10.63
C ASP A 89 -2.12 -24.89 10.49
N ALA A 90 -2.42 -25.38 9.29
CA ALA A 90 -2.80 -26.78 9.03
C ALA A 90 -1.60 -27.77 9.04
N GLY A 91 -0.37 -27.26 9.01
CA GLY A 91 0.86 -28.06 9.08
C GLY A 91 1.44 -28.20 10.50
N GLN A 92 0.82 -27.57 11.51
CA GLN A 92 1.15 -27.70 12.94
C GLN A 92 0.17 -28.64 13.66
#